data_AF-A0A257A340-F1
#
_entry.id   AF-A0A257A340-F1
#
_cell.length_a   1.000
_cell.length_b   1.000
_cell.length_c   1.000
_cell.angle_alpha   90.00
_cell.angle_beta   90.00
_cell.angle_gamma   90.00
#
_symmetry.space_group_name_H-M   'P 1'
#
loop_
_entity.id
_entity.type
_entity.pdbx_description
1 polymer ?
#
loop_
_entity_poly.entity_id
_entity_poly.type
_entity_poly.pdbx_seq_one_letter_code
_entity_poly.pdbx_strand_id
1 'polypeptide(L)'
;MKKYPISKEDVGLPLPIISLIIIAIDILSMLNVKIPLNALRITYLTNAIPFLLSKQFDCFTATLLTLAASIMLEEKIVSLLTIASLIALGFLPQEALPYSIILTLICNIVITLKYYRAMGFKKPVFNAGTIIATLSLTYWLILIVHSPISTYLKPLGMLEAETIGILTPITVAAYFILLCYSIYIAATLLVKKAAKKKHGKSPLVNPGTISDSKFKLKHLFYAGLVLAVLVPLIPYVPSINPQQIPVNTDWVIYYEGLLNMDDKGLKYAFEFMWGSRPLYILAIYHTCKFFSIDFKAFSIYHNIVLLPLYAISLWFLAKSMFGEKIATYTLLITPLTPMYLGFILGGLQANLFTLTLLNTALAVYFKVKSIKSIPITTLLLIIAVMCHPWVTFQYIAIITTYVILCLVVFKRKHIPLGISLAIAFIFIAFCTLKIPSIINAVFSPLHRHLISYGLEKYMLKILKAPQTLYFAVTIYLWGALNNLIYPILAIYGLEEDSKYFLVTSTAATALILFPLSYSHTFINRLLLNTHIPVLAACTTNASTHPKNISNNNSQF
;
A
#
# COMPACT_ATOMS: atom_id res chain seq x y z
N MET A 1 27.98 22.12 1.88
CA MET A 1 26.77 21.57 1.23
C MET A 1 27.04 21.44 -0.27
N LYS A 2 27.25 20.24 -0.82
CA LYS A 2 27.14 20.04 -2.27
C LYS A 2 25.64 19.97 -2.59
N LYS A 3 25.07 21.03 -3.21
CA LYS A 3 23.76 20.91 -3.87
C LYS A 3 23.94 19.81 -4.90
N TYR A 4 23.25 18.67 -4.74
CA TYR A 4 23.09 17.75 -5.85
C TYR A 4 22.27 18.52 -6.89
N PRO A 5 22.84 18.89 -8.05
CA PRO A 5 22.02 19.52 -9.08
C PRO A 5 20.94 18.50 -9.47
N ILE A 6 19.68 18.92 -9.44
CA ILE A 6 18.60 18.16 -10.07
C ILE A 6 19.05 18.00 -11.53
N SER A 7 19.27 16.76 -11.96
CA SER A 7 19.77 16.53 -13.31
C SER A 7 18.67 16.91 -14.31
N LYS A 8 19.04 17.37 -15.51
CA LYS A 8 18.05 17.75 -16.53
C LYS A 8 17.11 16.59 -16.85
N GLU A 9 17.61 15.37 -16.74
CA GLU A 9 16.89 14.12 -16.96
C GLU A 9 15.86 13.82 -15.86
N ASP A 10 16.12 14.24 -14.62
CA ASP A 10 15.20 14.01 -13.49
C ASP A 10 13.87 14.76 -13.64
N VAL A 11 13.89 15.87 -14.40
CA VAL A 11 12.71 16.68 -14.72
C VAL A 11 12.25 16.48 -16.16
N GLY A 12 13.17 16.27 -17.10
CA GLY A 12 12.84 16.11 -18.52
C GLY A 12 12.19 14.78 -18.87
N LEU A 13 12.59 13.67 -18.26
CA LEU A 13 12.04 12.32 -18.59
C LEU A 13 10.63 12.02 -18.06
N PRO A 14 10.17 12.61 -16.95
CA PRO A 14 8.78 12.49 -16.52
C PRO A 14 7.76 13.13 -17.47
N LEU A 15 8.11 14.23 -18.14
CA LEU A 15 7.17 14.99 -18.98
C LEU A 15 6.64 14.18 -20.19
N PRO A 16 7.47 13.42 -20.93
CA PRO A 16 6.99 12.53 -21.99
C PRO A 16 6.03 11.45 -21.49
N ILE A 17 6.23 10.94 -20.26
CA ILE A 17 5.35 9.92 -19.67
C ILE A 17 3.97 10.52 -19.38
N ILE A 18 3.92 11.73 -18.81
CA ILE A 18 2.67 12.45 -18.55
C ILE A 18 1.97 12.80 -19.88
N SER A 19 2.74 13.26 -20.87
CA SER A 19 2.25 13.52 -22.23
C SER A 19 1.61 12.28 -22.87
N LEU A 20 2.26 11.11 -22.75
CA LEU A 20 1.71 9.84 -23.23
C LEU A 20 0.41 9.45 -22.51
N ILE A 21 0.29 9.71 -21.21
CA ILE A 21 -0.94 9.43 -20.44
C ILE A 21 -2.10 10.30 -20.94
N ILE A 22 -1.86 11.61 -21.13
CA ILE A 22 -2.88 12.54 -21.66
C ILE A 22 -3.35 12.08 -23.05
N ILE A 23 -2.41 11.78 -23.95
CA ILE A 23 -2.74 11.28 -25.29
C ILE A 23 -3.48 9.94 -25.24
N ALA A 24 -3.10 9.04 -24.33
CA ALA A 24 -3.80 7.77 -24.17
C ALA A 24 -5.26 7.98 -23.74
N ILE A 25 -5.51 8.88 -22.78
CA ILE A 25 -6.87 9.25 -22.35
C ILE A 25 -7.69 9.79 -23.53
N ASP A 26 -7.11 10.68 -24.34
CA ASP A 26 -7.77 11.25 -25.52
C ASP A 26 -8.09 10.19 -26.57
N ILE A 27 -7.16 9.28 -26.88
CA ILE A 27 -7.39 8.18 -27.82
C ILE A 27 -8.51 7.28 -27.31
N LEU A 28 -8.48 6.91 -26.01
CA LEU A 28 -9.55 6.12 -25.40
C LEU A 28 -10.90 6.85 -25.47
N SER A 29 -10.90 8.18 -25.29
CA SER A 29 -12.10 9.01 -25.44
C SER A 29 -12.60 9.03 -26.89
N MET A 30 -11.72 9.14 -27.88
CA MET A 30 -12.08 9.06 -29.31
C MET A 30 -12.67 7.70 -29.69
N LEU A 31 -12.17 6.63 -29.10
CA LEU A 31 -12.64 5.26 -29.33
C LEU A 31 -13.88 4.89 -28.49
N ASN A 32 -14.41 5.82 -27.68
CA ASN A 32 -15.49 5.57 -26.72
C ASN A 32 -15.21 4.37 -25.79
N VAL A 33 -13.93 4.18 -25.42
CA VAL A 33 -13.54 3.14 -24.48
C VAL A 33 -13.99 3.56 -23.08
N LYS A 34 -14.64 2.63 -22.39
CA LYS A 34 -15.09 2.83 -21.01
C LYS A 34 -13.97 2.45 -20.05
N ILE A 35 -13.64 3.36 -19.14
CA ILE A 35 -12.66 3.17 -18.08
C ILE A 35 -13.40 2.75 -16.80
N PRO A 36 -12.89 1.74 -16.06
CA PRO A 36 -13.46 1.36 -14.77
C PRO A 36 -13.09 2.38 -13.70
N LEU A 37 -14.09 3.03 -13.11
CA LEU A 37 -13.96 3.84 -11.90
C LEU A 37 -14.74 3.18 -10.76
N ASN A 38 -14.13 3.08 -9.59
CA ASN A 38 -14.74 2.39 -8.45
C ASN A 38 -15.22 3.40 -7.41
N ALA A 39 -16.50 3.34 -7.06
CA ALA A 39 -17.07 4.08 -5.95
C ALA A 39 -18.16 3.23 -5.29
N LEU A 40 -18.37 3.37 -3.98
CA LEU A 40 -19.45 2.66 -3.26
C LEU A 40 -19.49 1.12 -3.47
N ARG A 41 -18.33 0.47 -3.65
CA ARG A 41 -18.19 -0.97 -3.98
C ARG A 41 -18.78 -1.38 -5.33
N ILE A 42 -18.96 -0.44 -6.24
CA ILE A 42 -19.46 -0.67 -7.60
C ILE A 42 -18.42 -0.13 -8.58
N THR A 43 -18.17 -0.87 -9.66
CA THR A 43 -17.41 -0.36 -10.81
C THR A 43 -18.37 0.35 -11.74
N TYR A 44 -18.22 1.66 -11.86
CA TYR A 44 -18.85 2.47 -12.88
C TYR A 44 -17.96 2.45 -14.12
N LEU A 45 -18.56 2.14 -15.26
CA LEU A 45 -17.89 2.26 -16.55
C LEU A 45 -18.18 3.65 -17.09
N THR A 46 -17.20 4.54 -16.98
CA THR A 46 -17.30 5.92 -17.48
C THR A 46 -16.56 6.03 -18.79
N ASN A 47 -17.09 6.81 -19.73
CA ASN A 47 -16.31 7.17 -20.92
C ASN A 47 -15.07 7.95 -20.48
N ALA A 48 -13.92 7.69 -21.10
CA ALA A 48 -12.74 8.51 -20.91
C ALA A 48 -13.07 9.96 -21.27
N ILE A 49 -12.82 10.89 -20.34
CA ILE A 49 -13.09 12.31 -20.55
C ILE A 49 -11.75 12.97 -20.87
N PRO A 50 -11.66 13.79 -21.93
CA PRO A 50 -10.45 14.57 -22.19
C PRO A 50 -10.06 15.35 -20.92
N PHE A 51 -8.78 15.34 -20.56
CA PHE A 51 -8.26 15.92 -19.32
C PHE A 51 -8.68 17.39 -19.16
N LEU A 52 -8.48 18.23 -20.18
CA LEU A 52 -8.91 19.64 -20.21
C LEU A 52 -10.30 19.82 -20.81
N LEU A 53 -11.13 18.77 -20.82
CA LEU A 53 -12.46 18.73 -21.43
C LEU A 53 -12.46 19.04 -22.93
N SER A 54 -11.29 19.07 -23.56
CA SER A 54 -11.08 19.38 -24.97
C SER A 54 -9.84 18.66 -25.49
N LYS A 55 -10.06 17.75 -26.43
CA LYS A 55 -9.00 16.98 -27.13
C LYS A 55 -7.95 17.89 -27.77
N GLN A 56 -8.34 19.09 -28.19
CA GLN A 56 -7.41 20.07 -28.77
C GLN A 56 -6.48 20.65 -27.71
N PHE A 57 -7.02 21.04 -26.55
CA PHE A 57 -6.20 21.55 -25.45
C PHE A 57 -5.33 20.46 -24.83
N ASP A 58 -5.82 19.22 -24.79
CA ASP A 58 -5.07 18.08 -24.31
C ASP A 58 -3.91 17.71 -25.25
N CYS A 59 -4.17 17.64 -26.56
CA CYS A 59 -3.11 17.46 -27.55
C CYS A 59 -2.10 18.61 -27.48
N PHE A 60 -2.54 19.87 -27.42
CA PHE A 60 -1.65 21.03 -27.27
C PHE A 60 -0.78 20.92 -26.00
N THR A 61 -1.38 20.56 -24.87
CA THR A 61 -0.67 20.40 -23.59
C THR A 61 0.33 19.25 -23.66
N ALA A 62 -0.06 18.11 -24.21
CA ALA A 62 0.81 16.95 -24.40
C ALA A 62 2.00 17.29 -25.30
N THR A 63 1.78 17.99 -26.42
CA THR A 63 2.84 18.44 -27.32
C THR A 63 3.76 19.46 -26.64
N LEU A 64 3.22 20.37 -25.83
CA LEU A 64 4.00 21.34 -25.05
C LEU A 64 4.89 20.65 -24.00
N LEU A 65 4.38 19.61 -23.32
CA LEU A 65 5.16 18.78 -22.40
C LEU A 65 6.30 18.06 -23.12
N THR A 66 6.05 17.52 -24.31
CA THR A 66 7.07 16.88 -25.15
C THR A 66 8.11 17.88 -25.64
N LEU A 67 7.70 19.09 -26.03
CA LEU A 67 8.60 20.18 -26.40
C LEU A 67 9.51 20.55 -25.21
N ALA A 68 8.93 20.80 -24.04
CA ALA A 68 9.68 21.10 -22.83
C ALA A 68 10.69 19.99 -22.50
N ALA A 69 10.26 18.73 -22.58
CA ALA A 69 11.15 17.57 -22.41
C ALA A 69 12.32 17.60 -23.42
N SER A 70 12.02 17.82 -24.70
CA SER A 70 13.01 17.82 -25.77
C SER A 70 14.03 18.94 -25.64
N ILE A 71 13.62 20.13 -25.18
CA ILE A 71 14.53 21.25 -24.89
C ILE A 71 15.42 20.91 -23.70
N MET A 72 14.84 20.38 -22.62
CA MET A 72 15.60 20.01 -21.42
C MET A 72 16.59 18.88 -21.68
N LEU A 73 16.25 17.94 -22.57
CA LEU A 73 17.08 16.80 -22.95
C LEU A 73 17.97 17.10 -24.17
N GLU A 74 17.92 18.31 -24.73
CA GLU A 74 18.72 18.77 -25.88
C GLU A 74 18.46 17.97 -27.18
N GLU A 75 17.23 17.44 -27.34
CA GLU A 75 16.77 16.71 -28.53
C GLU A 75 16.27 17.68 -29.62
N LYS A 76 17.21 18.21 -30.42
CA LYS A 76 16.92 19.24 -31.44
C LYS A 76 15.86 18.82 -32.47
N ILE A 77 15.93 17.59 -32.98
CA ILE A 77 14.98 17.11 -34.00
C ILE A 77 13.56 17.03 -33.40
N VAL A 78 13.43 16.48 -32.19
CA VAL A 78 12.14 16.39 -31.51
C VAL A 78 11.59 17.77 -31.17
N SER A 79 12.46 18.71 -30.77
CA SER A 79 12.07 20.10 -30.51
C SER A 79 11.49 20.76 -31.76
N LEU A 80 12.15 20.62 -32.92
CA LEU A 80 11.66 21.19 -34.17
C LEU A 80 10.32 20.58 -34.62
N LEU A 81 10.18 19.26 -34.52
CA LEU A 81 8.95 18.55 -34.85
C LEU A 81 7.78 18.97 -33.95
N THR A 82 8.02 19.09 -32.64
CA THR A 82 6.99 19.52 -31.69
C THR A 82 6.61 21.00 -31.85
N ILE A 83 7.56 21.88 -32.18
CA ILE A 83 7.25 23.28 -32.54
C ILE A 83 6.36 23.33 -33.79
N ALA A 84 6.71 22.59 -34.85
CA ALA A 84 5.91 22.51 -36.05
C ALA A 84 4.49 21.99 -35.77
N SER A 85 4.37 20.99 -34.88
CA SER A 85 3.09 20.46 -34.42
C SER A 85 2.25 21.49 -33.67
N LEU A 86 2.86 22.27 -32.76
CA LEU A 86 2.17 23.32 -32.02
C LEU A 86 1.70 24.45 -32.94
N ILE A 87 2.51 24.83 -33.93
CA ILE A 87 2.14 25.81 -34.95
C ILE A 87 0.93 25.29 -35.74
N ALA A 88 0.98 24.04 -36.21
CA ALA A 88 -0.12 23.42 -36.95
C ALA A 88 -1.41 23.36 -36.12
N LEU A 89 -1.33 22.99 -34.83
CA LEU A 89 -2.46 23.02 -33.89
C LEU A 89 -3.03 24.43 -33.69
N GLY A 90 -2.18 25.45 -33.68
CA GLY A 90 -2.61 26.84 -33.53
C GLY A 90 -3.36 27.39 -34.74
N PHE A 91 -2.97 27.01 -35.96
CA PHE A 91 -3.59 27.51 -37.20
C PHE A 91 -4.77 26.67 -37.69
N LEU A 92 -4.70 25.33 -37.57
CA LEU A 92 -5.70 24.39 -38.10
C LEU A 92 -6.09 23.35 -37.03
N PRO A 93 -6.73 23.78 -35.92
CA PRO A 93 -6.87 22.95 -34.73
C PRO A 93 -7.69 21.66 -34.91
N GLN A 94 -8.62 21.61 -35.87
CA GLN A 94 -9.41 20.39 -36.14
C GLN A 94 -8.68 19.43 -37.10
N GLU A 95 -8.12 19.95 -38.19
CA GLU A 95 -7.47 19.15 -39.24
C GLU A 95 -6.09 18.64 -38.79
N ALA A 96 -5.36 19.45 -38.01
CA ALA A 96 -4.03 19.11 -37.51
C ALA A 96 -4.05 18.16 -36.29
N LEU A 97 -5.21 17.98 -35.63
CA LEU A 97 -5.33 17.18 -34.41
C LEU A 97 -4.81 15.74 -34.55
N PRO A 98 -5.28 14.91 -35.51
CA PRO A 98 -4.81 13.53 -35.65
C PRO A 98 -3.31 13.45 -35.97
N TYR A 99 -2.80 14.34 -36.82
CA TYR A 99 -1.37 14.40 -37.16
C TYR A 99 -0.52 14.78 -35.95
N SER A 100 -0.99 15.73 -35.14
CA SER A 100 -0.31 16.19 -33.94
C SER A 100 -0.29 15.15 -32.83
N ILE A 101 -1.38 14.38 -32.67
CA ILE A 101 -1.42 13.21 -31.78
C ILE A 101 -0.35 12.19 -32.19
N ILE A 102 -0.33 11.79 -33.47
CA ILE A 102 0.64 10.82 -33.99
C ILE A 102 2.07 11.31 -33.82
N LEU A 103 2.35 12.56 -34.18
CA LEU A 103 3.67 13.14 -34.08
C LEU A 103 4.15 13.24 -32.62
N THR A 104 3.29 13.67 -31.71
CA THR A 104 3.59 13.75 -30.29
C THR A 104 3.85 12.36 -29.69
N LEU A 105 3.05 11.35 -30.07
CA LEU A 105 3.27 9.97 -29.67
C LEU A 105 4.65 9.45 -30.12
N ILE A 106 4.99 9.64 -31.40
CA ILE A 106 6.29 9.24 -31.96
C ILE A 106 7.44 9.94 -31.22
N CYS A 107 7.33 11.26 -31.02
CA CYS A 107 8.33 12.05 -30.31
C CYS A 107 8.56 11.56 -28.88
N ASN A 108 7.47 11.29 -28.13
CA ASN A 108 7.55 10.73 -26.79
C ASN A 108 8.17 9.34 -26.76
N ILE A 109 7.82 8.46 -27.71
CA ILE A 109 8.40 7.12 -27.82
C ILE A 109 9.91 7.21 -28.10
N VAL A 110 10.34 8.10 -29.00
CA VAL A 110 11.76 8.31 -29.32
C VAL A 110 12.54 8.78 -28.10
N ILE A 111 12.05 9.82 -27.40
CA ILE A 111 12.69 10.31 -26.15
C ILE A 111 12.75 9.16 -25.13
N THR A 112 11.62 8.49 -24.90
CA THR A 112 11.54 7.43 -23.88
C THR A 112 12.49 6.28 -24.20
N LEU A 113 12.53 5.78 -25.43
CA LEU A 113 13.42 4.67 -25.83
C LEU A 113 14.90 5.04 -25.76
N LYS A 114 15.26 6.26 -26.20
CA LYS A 114 16.64 6.75 -26.19
C LYS A 114 17.19 6.79 -24.77
N TYR A 115 16.45 7.40 -23.86
CA TYR A 115 16.89 7.58 -22.47
C TYR A 115 16.59 6.38 -21.56
N TYR A 116 15.66 5.51 -21.94
CA TYR A 116 15.42 4.24 -21.26
C TYR A 116 16.68 3.37 -21.21
N ARG A 117 17.43 3.29 -22.33
CA ARG A 117 18.68 2.50 -22.38
C ARG A 117 19.76 3.06 -21.45
N ALA A 118 19.76 4.37 -21.20
CA ALA A 118 20.77 5.05 -20.38
C ALA A 118 20.45 5.04 -18.88
N MET A 119 19.18 5.30 -18.51
CA MET A 119 18.79 5.53 -17.10
C MET A 119 17.81 4.50 -16.53
N GLY A 120 17.25 3.63 -17.38
CA GLY A 120 16.18 2.71 -17.01
C GLY A 120 14.84 3.40 -16.78
N PHE A 121 13.77 2.61 -16.67
CA PHE A 121 12.38 3.12 -16.61
C PHE A 121 11.94 3.59 -15.22
N LYS A 122 12.64 3.17 -14.16
CA LYS A 122 12.13 3.24 -12.78
C LYS A 122 11.98 4.68 -12.27
N LYS A 123 13.05 5.48 -12.37
CA LYS A 123 13.10 6.83 -11.80
C LYS A 123 12.15 7.80 -12.54
N PRO A 124 12.11 7.81 -13.90
CA PRO A 124 11.17 8.65 -14.63
C PRO A 124 9.69 8.36 -14.34
N VAL A 125 9.30 7.07 -14.28
CA VAL A 125 7.91 6.69 -13.96
C VAL A 125 7.53 7.11 -12.54
N PHE A 126 8.42 6.89 -11.58
CA PHE A 126 8.20 7.31 -10.20
C PHE A 126 7.99 8.83 -10.10
N ASN A 127 8.85 9.61 -10.78
CA ASN A 127 8.71 11.07 -10.82
C ASN A 127 7.42 11.50 -11.52
N ALA A 128 7.04 10.87 -12.64
CA ALA A 128 5.78 11.15 -13.34
C ALA A 128 4.56 10.87 -12.46
N GLY A 129 4.53 9.72 -11.77
CA GLY A 129 3.49 9.39 -10.80
C GLY A 129 3.43 10.39 -9.64
N THR A 130 4.59 10.86 -9.17
CA THR A 130 4.67 11.89 -8.12
C THR A 130 4.08 13.22 -8.60
N ILE A 131 4.34 13.63 -9.83
CA ILE A 131 3.76 14.84 -10.42
C ILE A 131 2.23 14.72 -10.51
N ILE A 132 1.72 13.61 -11.06
CA ILE A 132 0.27 13.37 -11.18
C ILE A 132 -0.40 13.38 -9.80
N ALA A 133 0.18 12.68 -8.82
CA ALA A 133 -0.32 12.67 -7.44
C ALA A 133 -0.29 14.07 -6.81
N THR A 134 0.72 14.88 -7.11
CA THR A 134 0.82 16.26 -6.60
C THR A 134 -0.25 17.17 -7.22
N LEU A 135 -0.54 17.04 -8.51
CA LEU A 135 -1.61 17.77 -9.18
C LEU A 135 -2.98 17.40 -8.60
N SER A 136 -3.24 16.11 -8.42
CA SER A 136 -4.46 15.63 -7.80
C SER A 136 -4.59 16.11 -6.35
N LEU A 137 -3.51 16.00 -5.55
CA LEU A 137 -3.48 16.53 -4.19
C LEU A 137 -3.79 18.03 -4.15
N THR A 138 -3.27 18.81 -5.11
CA THR A 138 -3.56 20.25 -5.21
C THR A 138 -5.06 20.49 -5.40
N TYR A 139 -5.72 19.73 -6.28
CA TYR A 139 -7.16 19.77 -6.43
C TYR A 139 -7.90 19.43 -5.12
N TRP A 140 -7.52 18.34 -4.45
CA TRP A 140 -8.17 17.92 -3.20
C TRP A 140 -7.99 18.95 -2.07
N LEU A 141 -6.80 19.54 -1.94
CA LEU A 141 -6.54 20.59 -0.95
C LEU A 141 -7.37 21.85 -1.24
N ILE A 142 -7.50 22.24 -2.50
CA ILE A 142 -8.32 23.40 -2.88
C ILE A 142 -9.81 23.10 -2.70
N LEU A 143 -10.27 21.87 -2.98
CA LEU A 143 -11.64 21.45 -2.67
C LEU A 143 -11.94 21.57 -1.18
N ILE A 144 -10.99 21.19 -0.32
CA ILE A 144 -11.12 21.32 1.14
C ILE A 144 -11.25 22.78 1.56
N VAL A 145 -10.37 23.66 1.07
CA VAL A 145 -10.27 25.06 1.50
C VAL A 145 -11.32 25.96 0.85
N HIS A 146 -11.59 25.77 -0.44
CA HIS A 146 -12.45 26.63 -1.25
C HIS A 146 -13.12 25.88 -2.40
N SER A 147 -14.24 25.24 -2.09
CA SER A 147 -15.02 24.42 -3.03
C SER A 147 -15.35 25.09 -4.38
N PRO A 148 -15.71 26.38 -4.49
CA PRO A 148 -16.04 27.00 -5.79
C PRO A 148 -14.90 26.97 -6.82
N ILE A 149 -13.65 27.23 -6.39
CA ILE A 149 -12.47 27.21 -7.29
C ILE A 149 -12.14 25.78 -7.73
N SER A 150 -12.44 24.78 -6.89
CA SER A 150 -12.11 23.39 -7.18
C SER A 150 -12.79 22.88 -8.46
N THR A 151 -13.94 23.43 -8.84
CA THR A 151 -14.64 23.08 -10.10
C THR A 151 -13.75 23.28 -11.32
N TYR A 152 -12.96 24.36 -11.36
CA TYR A 152 -12.02 24.66 -12.44
C TYR A 152 -10.79 23.74 -12.42
N LEU A 153 -10.47 23.16 -11.26
CA LEU A 153 -9.31 22.28 -11.05
C LEU A 153 -9.67 20.80 -11.05
N LYS A 154 -10.96 20.46 -11.23
CA LYS A 154 -11.46 19.09 -11.34
C LYS A 154 -10.67 18.23 -12.34
N PRO A 155 -10.23 18.73 -13.52
CA PRO A 155 -9.29 18.04 -14.39
C PRO A 155 -8.09 17.40 -13.68
N LEU A 156 -7.47 18.12 -12.75
CA LEU A 156 -6.26 17.66 -12.05
C LEU A 156 -6.53 16.42 -11.17
N GLY A 157 -7.69 16.37 -10.50
CA GLY A 157 -8.12 15.21 -9.73
C GLY A 157 -8.59 14.05 -10.63
N MET A 158 -9.26 14.37 -11.75
CA MET A 158 -9.70 13.36 -12.70
C MET A 158 -8.55 12.66 -13.42
N LEU A 159 -7.46 13.37 -13.70
CA LEU A 159 -6.26 12.79 -14.31
C LEU A 159 -5.73 11.60 -13.51
N GLU A 160 -5.63 11.72 -12.18
CA GLU A 160 -5.21 10.61 -11.32
C GLU A 160 -6.23 9.47 -11.35
N ALA A 161 -7.52 9.77 -11.21
CA ALA A 161 -8.58 8.77 -11.19
C ALA A 161 -8.64 7.95 -12.49
N GLU A 162 -8.56 8.61 -13.64
CA GLU A 162 -8.54 7.96 -14.95
C GLU A 162 -7.24 7.19 -15.19
N THR A 163 -6.08 7.75 -14.80
CA THR A 163 -4.80 7.04 -14.86
C THR A 163 -4.85 5.76 -14.04
N ILE A 164 -5.37 5.83 -12.81
CA ILE A 164 -5.58 4.66 -11.94
C ILE A 164 -6.56 3.67 -12.61
N GLY A 165 -7.66 4.16 -13.18
CA GLY A 165 -8.65 3.35 -13.89
C GLY A 165 -8.03 2.55 -15.04
N ILE A 166 -7.24 3.22 -15.90
CA ILE A 166 -6.52 2.59 -17.02
C ILE A 166 -5.49 1.57 -16.51
N LEU A 167 -4.75 1.91 -15.46
CA LEU A 167 -3.69 1.06 -14.91
C LEU A 167 -4.21 -0.07 -14.00
N THR A 168 -5.53 -0.18 -13.80
CA THR A 168 -6.15 -1.18 -12.91
C THR A 168 -5.63 -2.61 -13.14
N PRO A 169 -5.58 -3.15 -14.37
CA PRO A 169 -5.07 -4.51 -14.59
C PRO A 169 -3.60 -4.66 -14.18
N ILE A 170 -2.80 -3.61 -14.38
CA ILE A 170 -1.38 -3.58 -14.04
C ILE A 170 -1.22 -3.54 -12.52
N THR A 171 -2.07 -2.81 -11.80
CA THR A 171 -2.08 -2.83 -10.32
C THR A 171 -2.34 -4.22 -9.78
N VAL A 172 -3.36 -4.91 -10.30
CA VAL A 172 -3.68 -6.29 -9.90
C VAL A 172 -2.50 -7.23 -10.20
N ALA A 173 -1.88 -7.10 -11.39
CA ALA A 173 -0.68 -7.86 -11.74
C ALA A 173 0.49 -7.55 -10.79
N ALA A 174 0.68 -6.30 -10.37
CA ALA A 174 1.73 -5.92 -9.42
C ALA A 174 1.52 -6.57 -8.05
N TYR A 175 0.29 -6.62 -7.52
CA TYR A 175 0.02 -7.37 -6.30
C TYR A 175 0.31 -8.87 -6.49
N PHE A 176 -0.13 -9.45 -7.61
CA PHE A 176 0.14 -10.86 -7.89
C PHE A 176 1.65 -11.16 -7.97
N ILE A 177 2.43 -10.29 -8.64
CA ILE A 177 3.89 -10.41 -8.70
C ILE A 177 4.50 -10.25 -7.30
N LEU A 178 4.07 -9.29 -6.49
CA LEU A 178 4.54 -9.10 -5.11
C LEU A 178 4.36 -10.38 -4.29
N LEU A 179 3.17 -10.96 -4.36
CA LEU A 179 2.79 -12.19 -3.69
C LEU A 179 3.66 -13.38 -4.15
N CYS A 180 3.74 -13.61 -5.46
CA CYS A 180 4.52 -14.70 -6.05
C CYS A 180 6.02 -14.56 -5.78
N TYR A 181 6.56 -13.35 -5.90
CA TYR A 181 7.97 -13.07 -5.67
C TYR A 181 8.35 -13.27 -4.19
N SER A 182 7.44 -12.94 -3.27
CA SER A 182 7.64 -13.22 -1.84
C SER A 182 7.72 -14.72 -1.53
N ILE A 183 6.87 -15.55 -2.18
CA ILE A 183 6.98 -17.01 -2.08
C ILE A 183 8.28 -17.50 -2.72
N TYR A 184 8.65 -17.00 -3.89
CA TYR A 184 9.90 -17.35 -4.55
C TYR A 184 11.10 -17.10 -3.64
N ILE A 185 11.16 -15.95 -2.96
CA ILE A 185 12.21 -15.65 -1.97
C ILE A 185 12.18 -16.68 -0.83
N ALA A 186 11.01 -16.97 -0.26
CA ALA A 186 10.88 -17.97 0.82
C ALA A 186 11.35 -19.38 0.39
N ALA A 187 10.90 -19.82 -0.79
CA ALA A 187 11.23 -21.13 -1.36
C ALA A 187 12.71 -21.22 -1.73
N THR A 188 13.28 -20.19 -2.35
CA THR A 188 14.72 -20.17 -2.67
C THR A 188 15.59 -20.17 -1.43
N LEU A 189 15.21 -19.47 -0.35
CA LEU A 189 15.91 -19.53 0.92
C LEU A 189 15.85 -20.92 1.57
N LEU A 190 14.74 -21.64 1.41
CA LEU A 190 14.57 -23.02 1.88
C LEU A 190 15.38 -24.03 1.06
N VAL A 191 15.35 -23.91 -0.28
CA VAL A 191 15.99 -24.83 -1.22
C VAL A 191 17.50 -24.57 -1.33
N LYS A 192 17.96 -23.32 -1.32
CA LYS A 192 19.39 -22.94 -1.38
C LYS A 192 20.12 -23.17 -0.04
N LYS A 193 19.89 -24.31 0.62
CA LYS A 193 20.64 -24.80 1.79
C LYS A 193 22.17 -24.87 1.60
N ALA A 194 22.69 -24.58 0.41
CA ALA A 194 24.03 -24.95 -0.01
C ALA A 194 24.75 -23.97 -0.95
N ALA A 195 24.43 -22.67 -0.93
CA ALA A 195 25.37 -21.68 -1.45
C ALA A 195 25.88 -20.82 -0.31
N LYS A 196 26.91 -21.34 0.38
CA LYS A 196 28.01 -20.51 0.89
C LYS A 196 28.66 -19.75 -0.29
N LYS A 197 27.91 -18.96 -1.06
CA LYS A 197 28.54 -17.76 -1.56
C LYS A 197 28.80 -16.98 -0.29
N LYS A 198 30.10 -16.78 -0.01
CA LYS A 198 30.54 -15.51 0.58
C LYS A 198 29.74 -14.43 -0.16
N HIS A 199 28.54 -14.09 0.30
CA HIS A 199 28.12 -12.70 0.34
C HIS A 199 29.14 -12.10 1.28
N GLY A 200 30.34 -11.87 0.74
CA GLY A 200 31.54 -11.62 1.50
C GLY A 200 31.28 -10.31 2.15
N LYS A 201 30.84 -10.33 3.42
CA LYS A 201 30.12 -9.22 4.06
C LYS A 201 29.44 -8.40 2.97
N SER A 202 28.35 -8.89 2.34
CA SER A 202 27.49 -8.00 1.51
C SER A 202 27.51 -6.70 2.27
N PRO A 203 28.19 -5.65 1.73
CA PRO A 203 28.78 -4.60 2.56
C PRO A 203 27.66 -4.31 3.48
N LEU A 204 27.89 -4.58 4.78
CA LEU A 204 26.95 -4.16 5.78
C LEU A 204 26.66 -2.76 5.27
N VAL A 205 25.44 -2.56 4.80
CA VAL A 205 24.95 -1.24 4.55
C VAL A 205 24.92 -0.78 5.99
N ASN A 206 26.10 -0.39 6.50
CA ASN A 206 26.31 0.77 7.31
C ASN A 206 25.34 1.68 6.61
N PRO A 207 24.13 1.87 7.18
CA PRO A 207 23.14 2.75 6.58
C PRO A 207 23.97 3.97 6.29
N GLY A 208 24.25 4.19 5.00
CA GLY A 208 25.38 5.01 4.62
C GLY A 208 25.19 6.26 5.44
N THR A 209 26.23 6.70 6.12
CA THR A 209 26.29 8.06 6.67
C THR A 209 26.31 9.03 5.48
N ILE A 210 25.39 8.87 4.52
CA ILE A 210 24.72 9.96 3.87
C ILE A 210 24.24 10.79 5.04
N SER A 211 24.93 11.91 5.21
CA SER A 211 24.56 13.02 6.06
C SER A 211 23.21 13.58 5.57
N ASP A 212 22.15 12.78 5.62
CA ASP A 212 20.81 13.29 5.83
C ASP A 212 20.91 13.94 7.20
N SER A 213 21.12 15.25 7.19
CA SER A 213 21.24 16.04 8.42
C SER A 213 20.09 15.61 9.33
N LYS A 214 20.37 15.25 10.59
CA LYS A 214 19.38 14.85 11.59
C LYS A 214 18.15 15.77 11.61
N PHE A 215 18.37 17.04 11.26
CA PHE A 215 17.37 18.05 10.98
C PHE A 215 16.32 17.62 9.93
N LYS A 216 16.71 17.15 8.74
CA LYS A 216 15.79 16.69 7.67
C LYS A 216 14.91 15.53 8.13
N LEU A 217 15.46 14.51 8.78
CA LEU A 217 14.68 13.37 9.29
C LEU A 217 13.65 13.81 10.34
N LYS A 218 13.99 14.77 11.20
CA LYS A 218 13.05 15.33 12.18
C LYS A 218 11.83 15.98 11.50
N HIS A 219 12.02 16.71 10.40
CA HIS A 219 10.90 17.32 9.66
C HIS A 219 10.03 16.27 8.99
N LEU A 220 10.64 15.26 8.35
CA LEU A 220 9.90 14.15 7.74
C LEU A 220 9.09 13.36 8.78
N PHE A 221 9.65 13.18 9.97
CA PHE A 221 8.94 12.52 11.08
C PHE A 221 7.69 13.31 11.48
N TYR A 222 7.80 14.62 11.72
CA TYR A 222 6.64 15.44 12.07
C TYR A 222 5.63 15.54 10.92
N ALA A 223 6.10 15.66 9.68
CA ALA A 223 5.22 15.62 8.51
C ALA A 223 4.43 14.31 8.45
N GLY A 224 5.08 13.17 8.69
CA GLY A 224 4.41 11.87 8.77
C GLY A 224 3.38 11.77 9.91
N LEU A 225 3.71 12.29 11.10
CA LEU A 225 2.74 12.35 12.22
C LEU A 225 1.53 13.23 11.87
N VAL A 226 1.77 14.42 11.31
CA VAL A 226 0.71 15.34 10.92
C VAL A 226 -0.18 14.69 9.86
N LEU A 227 0.40 14.07 8.83
CA LEU A 227 -0.36 13.35 7.81
C LEU A 227 -1.17 12.19 8.40
N ALA A 228 -0.61 11.45 9.37
CA ALA A 228 -1.32 10.36 10.04
C ALA A 228 -2.50 10.83 10.89
N VAL A 229 -2.60 12.13 11.22
CA VAL A 229 -3.78 12.70 11.89
C VAL A 229 -4.73 13.36 10.88
N LEU A 230 -4.19 14.05 9.87
CA LEU A 230 -5.00 14.81 8.91
C LEU A 230 -5.70 13.92 7.88
N VAL A 231 -5.04 12.88 7.34
CA VAL A 231 -5.62 12.04 6.28
C VAL A 231 -6.93 11.35 6.71
N PRO A 232 -7.05 10.78 7.93
CA PRO A 232 -8.32 10.23 8.41
C PRO A 232 -9.49 11.22 8.49
N LEU A 233 -9.19 12.52 8.59
CA LEU A 233 -10.20 13.57 8.72
C LEU A 233 -10.77 14.01 7.37
N ILE A 234 -10.02 13.83 6.28
CA ILE A 234 -10.38 14.28 4.93
C ILE A 234 -11.82 13.87 4.54
N PRO A 235 -12.24 12.60 4.68
CA PRO A 235 -13.58 12.18 4.25
C PRO A 235 -14.73 12.75 5.10
N TYR A 236 -14.43 13.40 6.21
CA TYR A 236 -15.40 13.98 7.14
C TYR A 236 -15.42 15.52 7.07
N VAL A 237 -14.60 16.13 6.22
CA VAL A 237 -14.66 17.59 6.02
C VAL A 237 -15.98 17.95 5.31
N PRO A 238 -16.74 18.96 5.78
CA PRO A 238 -18.03 19.34 5.18
C PRO A 238 -17.99 19.69 3.68
N SER A 239 -16.87 20.20 3.16
CA SER A 239 -16.70 20.49 1.74
C SER A 239 -16.62 19.24 0.86
N ILE A 240 -16.19 18.11 1.42
CA ILE A 240 -16.15 16.80 0.74
C ILE A 240 -17.41 15.97 1.07
N ASN A 241 -17.87 16.05 2.32
CA ASN A 241 -18.99 15.27 2.83
C ASN A 241 -19.97 16.18 3.59
N PRO A 242 -20.77 16.99 2.87
CA PRO A 242 -21.67 17.97 3.48
C PRO A 242 -22.77 17.32 4.31
N GLN A 243 -23.16 16.09 3.96
CA GLN A 243 -24.18 15.32 4.66
C GLN A 243 -23.62 14.54 5.86
N GLN A 244 -22.29 14.60 6.10
CA GLN A 244 -21.62 13.85 7.17
C GLN A 244 -21.96 12.35 7.16
N ILE A 245 -22.10 11.77 5.97
CA ILE A 245 -22.40 10.36 5.81
C ILE A 245 -21.20 9.56 6.30
N PRO A 246 -21.39 8.56 7.20
CA PRO A 246 -20.30 7.68 7.61
C PRO A 246 -19.65 7.00 6.42
N VAL A 247 -18.33 7.14 6.28
CA VAL A 247 -17.59 6.63 5.13
C VAL A 247 -17.12 5.19 5.34
N ASN A 248 -16.89 4.81 6.60
CA ASN A 248 -16.53 3.43 6.94
C ASN A 248 -17.73 2.49 6.82
N THR A 249 -17.51 1.22 6.49
CA THR A 249 -18.62 0.28 6.29
C THR A 249 -19.03 -0.49 7.53
N ASP A 250 -18.13 -0.65 8.49
CA ASP A 250 -18.34 -1.54 9.64
C ASP A 250 -18.96 -0.81 10.85
N TRP A 251 -19.19 0.51 10.82
CA TRP A 251 -19.63 1.26 12.01
C TRP A 251 -20.95 0.77 12.60
N VAL A 252 -21.91 0.37 11.75
CA VAL A 252 -23.24 -0.12 12.20
C VAL A 252 -23.08 -1.33 13.12
N ILE A 253 -22.22 -2.28 12.73
CA ILE A 253 -22.00 -3.52 13.48
C ILE A 253 -21.43 -3.23 14.87
N TYR A 254 -20.49 -2.29 14.98
CA TYR A 254 -19.91 -1.92 16.27
C TYR A 254 -20.87 -1.06 17.11
N TYR A 255 -21.65 -0.18 16.47
CA TYR A 255 -22.67 0.61 17.15
C TYR A 255 -23.74 -0.28 17.78
N GLU A 256 -24.31 -1.21 17.01
CA GLU A 256 -25.25 -2.21 17.52
C GLU A 256 -24.63 -3.10 18.60
N GLY A 257 -23.36 -3.46 18.44
CA GLY A 257 -22.62 -4.22 19.45
C GLY A 257 -22.50 -3.49 20.79
N LEU A 258 -22.25 -2.18 20.75
CA LEU A 258 -22.17 -1.32 21.93
C LEU A 258 -23.53 -1.14 22.61
N LEU A 259 -24.60 -0.91 21.83
CA LEU A 259 -25.98 -0.84 22.36
C LEU A 259 -26.37 -2.15 23.05
N ASN A 260 -26.17 -3.29 22.38
CA ASN A 260 -26.46 -4.59 22.97
C ASN A 260 -25.66 -4.85 24.24
N MET A 261 -24.43 -4.34 24.35
CA MET A 261 -23.62 -4.51 25.55
C MET A 261 -24.07 -3.60 26.69
N ASP A 262 -24.68 -2.45 26.38
CA ASP A 262 -25.34 -1.59 27.37
C ASP A 262 -26.62 -2.26 27.90
N ASP A 263 -27.40 -2.88 27.01
CA ASP A 263 -28.68 -3.51 27.36
C ASP A 263 -28.50 -4.87 28.06
N LYS A 264 -27.61 -5.72 27.54
CA LYS A 264 -27.41 -7.11 27.99
C LYS A 264 -26.24 -7.28 28.95
N GLY A 265 -25.49 -6.20 29.20
CA GLY A 265 -24.32 -6.18 30.06
C GLY A 265 -23.06 -6.78 29.42
N LEU A 266 -21.95 -6.74 30.17
CA LEU A 266 -20.59 -7.05 29.69
C LEU A 266 -20.40 -8.49 29.18
N LYS A 267 -21.26 -9.45 29.59
CA LYS A 267 -21.19 -10.83 29.10
C LYS A 267 -21.43 -10.93 27.60
N TYR A 268 -22.19 -9.98 27.02
CA TYR A 268 -22.45 -9.92 25.59
C TYR A 268 -21.16 -9.80 24.75
N ALA A 269 -20.06 -9.31 25.33
CA ALA A 269 -18.77 -9.28 24.64
C ALA A 269 -18.33 -10.64 24.09
N PHE A 270 -18.65 -11.73 24.79
CA PHE A 270 -18.30 -13.10 24.40
C PHE A 270 -19.28 -13.72 23.38
N GLU A 271 -20.37 -13.01 23.09
CA GLU A 271 -21.35 -13.36 22.04
C GLU A 271 -21.14 -12.51 20.78
N PHE A 272 -20.65 -11.28 20.94
CA PHE A 272 -20.45 -10.32 19.86
C PHE A 272 -19.62 -10.91 18.71
N MET A 273 -20.21 -10.90 17.51
CA MET A 273 -19.65 -11.52 16.30
C MET A 273 -19.17 -12.96 16.56
N TRP A 274 -20.04 -13.77 17.16
CA TRP A 274 -19.77 -15.16 17.56
C TRP A 274 -18.60 -15.30 18.55
N GLY A 275 -18.39 -14.31 19.41
CA GLY A 275 -17.31 -14.32 20.40
C GLY A 275 -15.92 -14.15 19.81
N SER A 276 -15.83 -13.63 18.57
CA SER A 276 -14.53 -13.47 17.90
C SER A 276 -13.73 -12.26 18.40
N ARG A 277 -14.34 -11.29 19.09
CA ARG A 277 -13.68 -10.02 19.45
C ARG A 277 -14.01 -9.49 20.86
N PRO A 278 -14.06 -10.34 21.90
CA PRO A 278 -14.56 -9.96 23.22
C PRO A 278 -13.76 -8.81 23.84
N LEU A 279 -12.43 -8.85 23.74
CA LEU A 279 -11.61 -7.83 24.38
C LEU A 279 -11.67 -6.49 23.64
N TYR A 280 -11.86 -6.54 22.32
CA TYR A 280 -11.99 -5.31 21.53
C TYR A 280 -13.29 -4.56 21.85
N ILE A 281 -14.44 -5.27 21.84
CA ILE A 281 -15.74 -4.63 22.13
C ILE A 281 -15.79 -4.10 23.58
N LEU A 282 -15.22 -4.82 24.55
CA LEU A 282 -15.06 -4.34 25.92
C LEU A 282 -14.22 -3.07 26.00
N ALA A 283 -13.07 -3.05 25.31
CA ALA A 283 -12.18 -1.90 25.31
C ALA A 283 -12.89 -0.65 24.77
N ILE A 284 -13.62 -0.77 23.65
CA ILE A 284 -14.30 0.39 23.06
C ILE A 284 -15.50 0.85 23.89
N TYR A 285 -16.25 -0.05 24.52
CA TYR A 285 -17.34 0.32 25.42
C TYR A 285 -16.86 1.07 26.66
N HIS A 286 -15.84 0.56 27.33
CA HIS A 286 -15.27 1.25 28.48
C HIS A 286 -14.64 2.58 28.07
N THR A 287 -14.03 2.68 26.89
CA THR A 287 -13.56 3.96 26.34
C THR A 287 -14.73 4.94 26.17
N CYS A 288 -15.84 4.51 25.57
CA CYS A 288 -17.01 5.35 25.39
C CYS A 288 -17.60 5.80 26.73
N LYS A 289 -17.78 4.89 27.70
CA LYS A 289 -18.32 5.24 29.02
C LYS A 289 -17.38 6.15 29.81
N PHE A 290 -16.07 5.87 29.81
CA PHE A 290 -15.08 6.64 30.56
C PHE A 290 -14.95 8.08 30.05
N PHE A 291 -14.90 8.26 28.72
CA PHE A 291 -14.80 9.59 28.11
C PHE A 291 -16.15 10.22 27.79
N SER A 292 -17.27 9.56 28.14
CA SER A 292 -18.63 10.01 27.81
C SER A 292 -18.84 10.29 26.31
N ILE A 293 -18.26 9.44 25.46
CA ILE A 293 -18.39 9.51 24.01
C ILE A 293 -19.63 8.71 23.58
N ASP A 294 -20.47 9.31 22.74
CA ASP A 294 -21.60 8.63 22.12
C ASP A 294 -21.14 7.40 21.30
N PHE A 295 -21.83 6.27 21.44
CA PHE A 295 -21.46 5.01 20.78
C PHE A 295 -21.46 5.11 19.26
N LYS A 296 -22.40 5.88 18.69
CA LYS A 296 -22.46 6.09 17.25
C LYS A 296 -21.29 6.95 16.79
N ALA A 297 -21.02 8.05 17.50
CA ALA A 297 -19.86 8.91 17.22
C ALA A 297 -18.54 8.12 17.28
N PHE A 298 -18.31 7.31 18.32
CA PHE A 298 -17.11 6.47 18.39
C PHE A 298 -17.02 5.51 17.21
N SER A 299 -18.12 4.81 16.90
CA SER A 299 -18.15 3.83 15.80
C SER A 299 -17.85 4.46 14.44
N ILE A 300 -18.28 5.70 14.20
CA ILE A 300 -17.99 6.44 12.96
C ILE A 300 -16.55 6.96 12.95
N TYR A 301 -16.08 7.55 14.04
CA TYR A 301 -14.85 8.35 14.05
C TYR A 301 -13.61 7.67 14.65
N HIS A 302 -13.69 6.40 15.06
CA HIS A 302 -12.58 5.63 15.68
C HIS A 302 -11.24 5.70 14.89
N ASN A 303 -11.30 5.81 13.56
CA ASN A 303 -10.14 5.86 12.69
C ASN A 303 -9.25 7.10 12.93
N ILE A 304 -9.81 8.18 13.49
CA ILE A 304 -9.05 9.38 13.89
C ILE A 304 -7.97 9.03 14.93
N VAL A 305 -8.22 8.01 15.76
CA VAL A 305 -7.27 7.59 16.80
C VAL A 305 -6.48 6.35 16.37
N LEU A 306 -7.16 5.35 15.80
CA LEU A 306 -6.52 4.07 15.48
C LEU A 306 -5.51 4.16 14.34
N LEU A 307 -5.74 5.03 13.35
CA LEU A 307 -4.82 5.13 12.22
C LEU A 307 -3.49 5.84 12.55
N PRO A 308 -3.46 6.94 13.35
CA PRO A 308 -2.20 7.44 13.90
C PRO A 308 -1.45 6.38 14.71
N LEU A 309 -2.15 5.62 15.57
CA LEU A 309 -1.53 4.56 16.37
C LEU A 309 -0.95 3.46 15.48
N TYR A 310 -1.66 3.07 14.42
CA TYR A 310 -1.17 2.13 13.43
C TYR A 310 0.11 2.63 12.75
N ALA A 311 0.13 3.88 12.29
CA ALA A 311 1.31 4.48 11.66
C ALA A 311 2.52 4.54 12.61
N ILE A 312 2.29 4.88 13.88
CA ILE A 312 3.31 4.88 14.93
C ILE A 312 3.81 3.45 15.22
N SER A 313 2.91 2.45 15.23
CA SER A 313 3.30 1.05 15.45
C SER A 313 4.20 0.53 14.32
N LEU A 314 3.92 0.91 13.07
CA LEU A 314 4.76 0.59 11.92
C LEU A 314 6.11 1.32 11.99
N TRP A 315 6.13 2.60 12.34
CA TRP A 315 7.36 3.35 12.60
C TRP A 315 8.19 2.66 13.68
N PHE A 316 7.56 2.22 14.78
CA PHE A 316 8.27 1.60 15.89
C PHE A 316 8.86 0.24 15.51
N LEU A 317 8.11 -0.56 14.75
CA LEU A 317 8.58 -1.82 14.16
C LEU A 317 9.77 -1.57 13.22
N ALA A 318 9.61 -0.66 12.27
CA ALA A 318 10.63 -0.32 11.30
C ALA A 318 11.90 0.23 11.98
N LYS A 319 11.77 1.05 13.02
CA LYS A 319 12.90 1.57 13.81
C LYS A 319 13.65 0.46 14.51
N SER A 320 12.93 -0.51 15.06
CA SER A 320 13.50 -1.64 15.80
C SER A 320 14.22 -2.64 14.88
N MET A 321 13.78 -2.75 13.62
CA MET A 321 14.35 -3.69 12.64
C MET A 321 15.42 -3.08 11.73
N PHE A 322 15.18 -1.86 11.25
CA PHE A 322 15.92 -1.25 10.13
C PHE A 322 16.55 0.11 10.46
N GLY A 323 16.26 0.68 11.65
CA GLY A 323 16.82 1.95 12.12
C GLY A 323 16.00 3.18 11.74
N GLU A 324 16.50 4.36 12.15
CA GLU A 324 15.74 5.62 12.16
C GLU A 324 15.29 6.08 10.77
N LYS A 325 16.16 5.93 9.76
CA LYS A 325 15.90 6.41 8.40
C LYS A 325 14.68 5.73 7.79
N ILE A 326 14.70 4.39 7.72
CA ILE A 326 13.57 3.61 7.18
C ILE A 326 12.32 3.87 8.01
N ALA A 327 12.43 3.91 9.34
CA ALA A 327 11.29 4.20 10.20
C ALA A 327 10.63 5.54 9.87
N THR A 328 11.42 6.59 9.71
CA THR A 328 10.93 7.94 9.37
C THR A 328 10.21 7.94 8.03
N TYR A 329 10.77 7.28 7.01
CA TYR A 329 10.10 7.11 5.72
C TYR A 329 8.83 6.27 5.83
N THR A 330 8.84 5.18 6.61
CA THR A 330 7.63 4.38 6.88
C THR A 330 6.52 5.23 7.50
N LEU A 331 6.84 6.10 8.46
CA LEU A 331 5.86 6.98 9.07
C LEU A 331 5.28 7.98 8.08
N LEU A 332 6.12 8.56 7.22
CA LEU A 332 5.71 9.49 6.17
C LEU A 332 4.83 8.81 5.11
N ILE A 333 5.21 7.59 4.70
CA ILE A 333 4.57 6.85 3.62
C ILE A 333 3.24 6.22 4.06
N THR A 334 3.17 5.67 5.28
CA THR A 334 1.99 4.96 5.81
C THR A 334 0.66 5.68 5.51
N PRO A 335 0.44 6.95 5.91
CA PRO A 335 -0.84 7.63 5.69
C PRO A 335 -1.19 7.86 4.22
N LEU A 336 -0.21 7.75 3.31
CA LEU A 336 -0.40 7.91 1.87
C LEU A 336 -0.66 6.58 1.16
N THR A 337 -0.60 5.45 1.88
CA THR A 337 -0.72 4.13 1.27
C THR A 337 -2.16 3.69 1.03
N PRO A 338 -2.40 2.83 0.03
CA PRO A 338 -3.69 2.20 -0.21
C PRO A 338 -4.23 1.43 1.00
N MET A 339 -3.33 0.92 1.86
CA MET A 339 -3.71 0.20 3.08
C MET A 339 -4.42 1.12 4.07
N TYR A 340 -3.88 2.32 4.26
CA TYR A 340 -4.42 3.32 5.16
C TYR A 340 -5.81 3.79 4.71
N LEU A 341 -5.96 4.09 3.42
CA LEU A 341 -7.26 4.39 2.82
C LEU A 341 -8.23 3.20 2.93
N GLY A 342 -7.74 1.98 2.72
CA GLY A 342 -8.55 0.78 2.88
C GLY A 342 -9.13 0.61 4.29
N PHE A 343 -8.38 0.97 5.33
CA PHE A 343 -8.89 0.98 6.72
C PHE A 343 -9.92 2.10 6.97
N ILE A 344 -9.75 3.27 6.34
CA ILE A 344 -10.73 4.36 6.38
C ILE A 344 -12.07 3.87 5.82
N LEU A 345 -12.07 3.35 4.59
CA LEU A 345 -13.30 2.96 3.89
C LEU A 345 -13.89 1.64 4.43
N GLY A 346 -13.03 0.69 4.79
CA GLY A 346 -13.47 -0.60 5.32
C GLY A 346 -13.97 -0.55 6.76
N GLY A 347 -13.60 0.47 7.53
CA GLY A 347 -13.86 0.54 8.97
C GLY A 347 -13.00 -0.44 9.77
N LEU A 348 -13.07 -1.75 9.48
CA LEU A 348 -12.16 -2.83 9.93
C LEU A 348 -11.53 -2.63 11.32
N GLN A 349 -12.32 -2.16 12.29
CA GLN A 349 -11.77 -1.46 13.47
C GLN A 349 -10.90 -2.38 14.33
N ALA A 350 -11.45 -3.56 14.64
CA ALA A 350 -10.73 -4.59 15.38
C ALA A 350 -9.53 -5.16 14.62
N ASN A 351 -9.56 -5.20 13.28
CA ASN A 351 -8.40 -5.63 12.50
C ASN A 351 -7.26 -4.61 12.68
N LEU A 352 -7.54 -3.33 12.47
CA LEU A 352 -6.58 -2.24 12.60
C LEU A 352 -5.95 -2.17 14.00
N PHE A 353 -6.79 -2.28 15.04
CA PHE A 353 -6.30 -2.31 16.42
C PHE A 353 -5.40 -3.52 16.68
N THR A 354 -5.81 -4.71 16.24
CA THR A 354 -5.00 -5.92 16.38
C THR A 354 -3.67 -5.83 15.62
N LEU A 355 -3.65 -5.27 14.40
CA LEU A 355 -2.39 -5.01 13.68
C LEU A 355 -1.47 -4.07 14.46
N THR A 356 -2.04 -3.03 15.08
CA THR A 356 -1.28 -2.09 15.92
C THR A 356 -0.60 -2.81 17.09
N LEU A 357 -1.33 -3.72 17.76
CA LEU A 357 -0.78 -4.56 18.83
C LEU A 357 0.31 -5.52 18.32
N LEU A 358 0.07 -6.19 17.20
CA LEU A 358 1.00 -7.16 16.61
C LEU A 358 2.30 -6.49 16.15
N ASN A 359 2.21 -5.33 15.49
CA ASN A 359 3.37 -4.52 15.11
C ASN A 359 4.16 -4.07 16.35
N THR A 360 3.46 -3.66 17.40
CA THR A 360 4.10 -3.26 18.68
C THR A 360 4.78 -4.44 19.36
N ALA A 361 4.15 -5.63 19.38
CA ALA A 361 4.74 -6.84 19.94
C ALA A 361 6.05 -7.21 19.23
N LEU A 362 6.05 -7.18 17.90
CA LEU A 362 7.25 -7.40 17.09
C LEU A 362 8.31 -6.32 17.34
N ALA A 363 7.92 -5.05 17.42
CA ALA A 363 8.83 -3.95 17.69
C ALA A 363 9.53 -4.09 19.06
N VAL A 364 8.77 -4.40 20.12
CA VAL A 364 9.33 -4.67 21.47
C VAL A 364 10.34 -5.81 21.43
N TYR A 365 9.98 -6.90 20.75
CA TYR A 365 10.90 -8.03 20.58
C TYR A 365 12.20 -7.61 19.85
N PHE A 366 12.10 -6.95 18.69
CA PHE A 366 13.28 -6.56 17.92
C PHE A 366 14.11 -5.45 18.58
N LYS A 367 13.52 -4.63 19.45
CA LYS A 367 14.26 -3.64 20.22
C LYS A 367 15.09 -4.30 21.33
N VAL A 368 14.50 -5.23 22.07
CA VAL A 368 15.10 -5.79 23.29
C VAL A 368 15.93 -7.05 23.03
N LYS A 369 15.47 -7.93 22.13
CA LYS A 369 16.12 -9.18 21.69
C LYS A 369 16.61 -10.09 22.83
N SER A 370 15.94 -10.10 23.97
CA SER A 370 16.31 -10.90 25.14
C SER A 370 15.09 -11.46 25.85
N ILE A 371 15.31 -12.32 26.87
CA ILE A 371 14.23 -12.92 27.68
C ILE A 371 13.31 -11.87 28.33
N LYS A 372 13.81 -10.65 28.54
CA LYS A 372 13.03 -9.52 29.07
C LYS A 372 11.88 -9.10 28.14
N SER A 373 11.92 -9.43 26.85
CA SER A 373 10.83 -9.11 25.93
C SER A 373 9.65 -10.07 26.04
N ILE A 374 9.84 -11.27 26.62
CA ILE A 374 8.82 -12.34 26.61
C ILE A 374 7.51 -11.87 27.23
N PRO A 375 7.46 -11.32 28.47
CA PRO A 375 6.19 -11.00 29.11
C PRO A 375 5.34 -10.02 28.29
N ILE A 376 5.95 -8.95 27.80
CA ILE A 376 5.26 -7.91 27.02
C ILE A 376 4.84 -8.45 25.65
N THR A 377 5.73 -9.18 24.97
CA THR A 377 5.43 -9.74 23.63
C THR A 377 4.29 -10.75 23.72
N THR A 378 4.35 -11.68 24.67
CA THR A 378 3.29 -12.67 24.92
C THR A 378 1.97 -12.02 25.29
N LEU A 379 1.98 -11.04 26.20
CA LEU A 379 0.77 -10.32 26.59
C LEU A 379 0.10 -9.66 25.39
N LEU A 380 0.88 -8.94 24.56
CA LEU A 380 0.35 -8.29 23.36
C LEU A 380 -0.19 -9.31 22.34
N LEU A 381 0.47 -10.45 22.16
CA LEU A 381 -0.03 -11.54 21.30
C LEU A 381 -1.36 -12.10 21.83
N ILE A 382 -1.48 -12.33 23.14
CA ILE A 382 -2.70 -12.83 23.77
C ILE A 382 -3.86 -11.84 23.61
N ILE A 383 -3.62 -10.56 23.89
CA ILE A 383 -4.60 -9.48 23.68
C ILE A 383 -5.03 -9.44 22.20
N ALA A 384 -4.07 -9.53 21.26
CA ALA A 384 -4.34 -9.53 19.83
C ALA A 384 -5.30 -10.66 19.40
N VAL A 385 -5.14 -11.88 19.93
CA VAL A 385 -6.08 -13.00 19.66
C VAL A 385 -7.49 -12.63 20.11
N MET A 386 -7.64 -12.07 21.30
CA MET A 386 -8.94 -11.71 21.89
C MET A 386 -9.58 -10.47 21.26
N CYS A 387 -8.81 -9.67 20.51
CA CYS A 387 -9.31 -8.53 19.75
C CYS A 387 -9.70 -8.91 18.33
N HIS A 388 -8.87 -9.69 17.61
CA HIS A 388 -9.21 -10.18 16.28
C HIS A 388 -8.40 -11.45 15.91
N PRO A 389 -8.99 -12.66 15.97
CA PRO A 389 -8.26 -13.91 15.85
C PRO A 389 -7.67 -14.12 14.46
N TRP A 390 -8.40 -13.80 13.39
CA TRP A 390 -7.94 -14.05 12.01
C TRP A 390 -6.60 -13.41 11.65
N VAL A 391 -6.42 -12.16 12.06
CA VAL A 391 -5.24 -11.35 11.76
C VAL A 391 -4.07 -11.84 12.61
N THR A 392 -4.38 -12.20 13.85
CA THR A 392 -3.42 -12.81 14.76
C THR A 392 -2.95 -14.17 14.24
N PHE A 393 -3.83 -15.01 13.68
CA PHE A 393 -3.41 -16.27 13.06
C PHE A 393 -2.52 -16.06 11.84
N GLN A 394 -2.83 -15.08 10.99
CA GLN A 394 -1.95 -14.71 9.89
C GLN A 394 -0.55 -14.34 10.42
N TYR A 395 -0.46 -13.47 11.44
CA TYR A 395 0.82 -13.05 12.02
C TYR A 395 1.54 -14.15 12.79
N ILE A 396 0.82 -15.03 13.48
CA ILE A 396 1.39 -16.21 14.13
C ILE A 396 2.02 -17.12 13.07
N ALA A 397 1.36 -17.35 11.92
CA ALA A 397 1.93 -18.13 10.81
C ALA A 397 3.18 -17.46 10.22
N ILE A 398 3.14 -16.15 10.01
CA ILE A 398 4.28 -15.31 9.59
C ILE A 398 5.47 -15.48 10.55
N ILE A 399 5.23 -15.31 11.86
CA ILE A 399 6.25 -15.38 12.91
C ILE A 399 6.80 -16.80 13.03
N THR A 400 5.94 -17.82 12.97
CA THR A 400 6.33 -19.23 13.00
C THR A 400 7.27 -19.53 11.85
N THR A 401 6.88 -19.15 10.63
CA THR A 401 7.68 -19.33 9.41
C THR A 401 9.02 -18.63 9.54
N TYR A 402 9.03 -17.38 10.01
CA TYR A 402 10.26 -16.63 10.27
C TYR A 402 11.18 -17.34 11.28
N VAL A 403 10.66 -17.77 12.42
CA VAL A 403 11.46 -18.46 13.46
C VAL A 403 12.03 -19.78 12.92
N ILE A 404 11.23 -20.57 12.19
CA ILE A 404 11.68 -21.82 11.56
C ILE A 404 12.81 -21.55 10.56
N LEU A 405 12.66 -20.57 9.67
CA LEU A 405 13.71 -20.25 8.70
C LEU A 405 14.97 -19.73 9.38
N CYS A 406 14.83 -18.87 10.39
CA CYS A 406 15.97 -18.42 11.18
C CYS A 406 16.71 -19.57 11.83
N LEU A 407 16.00 -20.55 12.38
CA LEU A 407 16.59 -21.72 13.01
C LEU A 407 17.23 -22.67 11.98
N VAL A 408 16.50 -23.04 10.94
CA VAL A 408 16.87 -24.09 9.98
C VAL A 408 17.88 -23.59 8.96
N VAL A 409 17.62 -22.42 8.36
CA VAL A 409 18.39 -21.84 7.24
C VAL A 409 19.49 -20.92 7.77
N PHE A 410 19.13 -19.90 8.56
CA PHE A 410 20.09 -18.88 8.99
C PHE A 410 20.91 -19.25 10.22
N LYS A 411 20.60 -20.38 10.87
CA LYS A 411 21.21 -20.83 12.14
C LYS A 411 21.20 -19.77 13.25
N ARG A 412 20.22 -18.88 13.23
CA ARG A 412 20.00 -17.83 14.24
C ARG A 412 18.89 -18.25 15.19
N LYS A 413 19.19 -18.17 16.49
CA LYS A 413 18.25 -18.53 17.55
C LYS A 413 17.44 -17.31 17.96
N HIS A 414 16.13 -17.33 17.70
CA HIS A 414 15.16 -16.35 18.18
C HIS A 414 14.34 -16.92 19.35
N ILE A 415 15.04 -17.49 20.34
CA ILE A 415 14.43 -18.23 21.47
C ILE A 415 13.34 -17.42 22.18
N PRO A 416 13.53 -16.12 22.55
CA PRO A 416 12.48 -15.39 23.24
C PRO A 416 11.19 -15.24 22.42
N LEU A 417 11.31 -15.03 21.10
CA LEU A 417 10.14 -14.97 20.21
C LEU A 417 9.46 -16.33 20.09
N GLY A 418 10.23 -17.41 19.96
CA GLY A 418 9.71 -18.78 19.93
C GLY A 418 8.96 -19.16 21.20
N ILE A 419 9.49 -18.82 22.38
CA ILE A 419 8.81 -19.03 23.67
C ILE A 419 7.53 -18.19 23.73
N SER A 420 7.59 -16.91 23.35
CA SER A 420 6.42 -16.03 23.38
C SER A 420 5.28 -16.57 22.53
N LEU A 421 5.63 -17.10 21.36
CA LEU A 421 4.73 -17.73 20.41
C LEU A 421 4.13 -19.03 20.97
N ALA A 422 4.96 -19.88 21.59
CA ALA A 422 4.49 -21.13 22.21
C ALA A 422 3.48 -20.86 23.33
N ILE A 423 3.72 -19.85 24.17
CA ILE A 423 2.77 -19.45 25.23
C ILE A 423 1.46 -18.95 24.62
N ALA A 424 1.54 -18.11 23.57
CA ALA A 424 0.35 -17.64 22.86
C ALA A 424 -0.45 -18.81 22.25
N PHE A 425 0.22 -19.81 21.66
CA PHE A 425 -0.43 -21.03 21.15
C PHE A 425 -1.11 -21.84 22.25
N ILE A 426 -0.45 -22.04 23.39
CA ILE A 426 -1.04 -22.74 24.55
C ILE A 426 -2.29 -22.00 25.03
N PHE A 427 -2.22 -20.66 25.12
CA PHE A 427 -3.37 -19.84 25.48
C PHE A 427 -4.52 -19.99 24.48
N ILE A 428 -4.24 -19.92 23.17
CA ILE A 428 -5.24 -20.15 22.12
C ILE A 428 -5.87 -21.53 22.27
N ALA A 429 -5.06 -22.59 22.43
CA ALA A 429 -5.54 -23.95 22.62
C ALA A 429 -6.46 -24.05 23.85
N PHE A 430 -6.06 -23.46 24.97
CA PHE A 430 -6.87 -23.41 26.18
C PHE A 430 -8.21 -22.68 25.95
N CYS A 431 -8.19 -21.49 25.33
CA CYS A 431 -9.38 -20.74 24.99
C CYS A 431 -10.31 -21.53 24.07
N THR A 432 -9.76 -22.23 23.07
CA THR A 432 -10.58 -23.07 22.18
C THR A 432 -11.27 -24.20 22.95
N LEU A 433 -10.58 -24.87 23.88
CA LEU A 433 -11.18 -25.95 24.68
C LEU A 433 -12.28 -25.47 25.64
N LYS A 434 -12.21 -24.24 26.13
CA LYS A 434 -13.12 -23.71 27.16
C LYS A 434 -14.21 -22.79 26.64
N ILE A 435 -14.04 -22.23 25.44
CA ILE A 435 -14.95 -21.25 24.85
C ILE A 435 -15.37 -21.76 23.45
N PRO A 436 -16.43 -22.58 23.37
CA PRO A 436 -16.89 -23.17 22.10
C PRO A 436 -17.20 -22.14 21.01
N SER A 437 -17.57 -20.91 21.39
CA SER A 437 -17.79 -19.82 20.42
C SER A 437 -16.52 -19.44 19.66
N ILE A 438 -15.33 -19.52 20.27
CA ILE A 438 -14.05 -19.30 19.59
C ILE A 438 -13.77 -20.42 18.58
N ILE A 439 -14.04 -21.69 18.94
CA ILE A 439 -13.92 -22.80 17.98
C ILE A 439 -14.85 -22.55 16.79
N ASN A 440 -16.10 -22.17 17.06
CA ASN A 440 -17.08 -21.92 16.02
C ASN A 440 -16.73 -20.70 15.15
N ALA A 441 -16.12 -19.65 15.72
CA ALA A 441 -15.71 -18.47 14.96
C ALA A 441 -14.45 -18.69 14.12
N VAL A 442 -13.52 -19.52 14.59
CA VAL A 442 -12.19 -19.73 13.96
C VAL A 442 -12.20 -20.95 13.04
N PHE A 443 -12.66 -22.09 13.53
CA PHE A 443 -12.54 -23.37 12.83
C PHE A 443 -13.79 -23.72 12.03
N SER A 444 -15.00 -23.33 12.46
CA SER A 444 -16.20 -23.70 11.70
C SER A 444 -16.26 -23.14 10.28
N PRO A 445 -15.75 -21.92 9.96
CA PRO A 445 -15.72 -21.46 8.58
C PRO A 445 -14.77 -22.30 7.73
N LEU A 446 -13.55 -22.58 8.22
CA LEU A 446 -12.56 -23.37 7.49
C LEU A 446 -13.01 -24.83 7.31
N HIS A 447 -13.55 -25.44 8.37
CA HIS A 447 -14.04 -26.82 8.39
C HIS A 447 -15.28 -27.00 7.51
N ARG A 448 -16.28 -26.10 7.63
CA ARG A 448 -17.46 -26.13 6.75
C ARG A 448 -17.07 -25.99 5.29
N HIS A 449 -16.05 -25.20 4.96
CA HIS A 449 -15.68 -24.97 3.57
C HIS A 449 -14.79 -26.07 2.97
N LEU A 450 -13.83 -26.64 3.72
CA LEU A 450 -12.99 -27.71 3.20
C LEU A 450 -13.77 -29.01 2.96
N ILE A 451 -14.76 -29.30 3.81
CA ILE A 451 -15.54 -30.54 3.73
C ILE A 451 -16.72 -30.42 2.76
N SER A 452 -17.38 -29.26 2.67
CA SER A 452 -18.59 -29.11 1.83
C SER A 452 -18.34 -28.93 0.34
N TYR A 453 -17.16 -28.45 -0.07
CA TYR A 453 -16.97 -28.04 -1.47
C TYR A 453 -16.44 -29.16 -2.39
N GLY A 454 -15.79 -30.21 -1.88
CA GLY A 454 -15.13 -31.21 -2.71
C GLY A 454 -13.95 -30.66 -3.51
N LEU A 455 -13.06 -31.54 -3.99
CA LEU A 455 -11.81 -31.16 -4.65
C LEU A 455 -12.04 -30.50 -6.02
N GLU A 456 -13.11 -30.86 -6.73
CA GLU A 456 -13.45 -30.31 -8.05
C GLU A 456 -13.89 -28.84 -7.98
N LYS A 457 -14.81 -28.47 -7.08
CA LYS A 457 -15.21 -27.06 -6.88
C LYS A 457 -14.07 -26.24 -6.29
N TYR A 458 -13.17 -26.86 -5.54
CA TYR A 458 -11.94 -26.22 -5.07
C TYR A 458 -11.02 -25.84 -6.24
N MET A 459 -10.74 -26.77 -7.16
CA MET A 459 -9.92 -26.52 -8.34
C MET A 459 -10.53 -25.47 -9.28
N LEU A 460 -11.84 -25.56 -9.56
CA LEU A 460 -12.57 -24.54 -10.34
C LEU A 460 -12.50 -23.14 -9.71
N LYS A 461 -12.36 -23.05 -8.39
CA LYS A 461 -12.24 -21.77 -7.67
C LYS A 461 -10.81 -21.25 -7.60
N ILE A 462 -9.81 -22.11 -7.55
CA ILE A 462 -8.41 -21.71 -7.77
C ILE A 462 -8.27 -21.10 -9.17
N LEU A 463 -8.94 -21.66 -10.18
CA LEU A 463 -8.96 -21.07 -11.53
C LEU A 463 -9.60 -19.67 -11.56
N LYS A 464 -10.52 -19.35 -10.63
CA LYS A 464 -11.11 -18.02 -10.45
C LYS A 464 -10.27 -17.07 -9.59
N ALA A 465 -9.14 -17.52 -9.03
CA ALA A 465 -8.25 -16.71 -8.20
C ALA A 465 -7.94 -15.32 -8.78
N PRO A 466 -7.63 -15.15 -10.08
CA PRO A 466 -7.34 -13.84 -10.64
C PRO A 466 -8.54 -12.87 -10.56
N GLN A 467 -9.76 -13.38 -10.78
CA GLN A 467 -11.00 -12.57 -10.66
C GLN A 467 -11.24 -12.16 -9.21
N THR A 468 -10.98 -13.07 -8.27
CA THR A 468 -11.12 -12.79 -6.83
C THR A 468 -10.11 -11.74 -6.36
N LEU A 469 -8.87 -11.81 -6.84
CA LEU A 469 -7.84 -10.82 -6.56
C LEU A 469 -8.19 -9.47 -7.21
N TYR A 470 -8.66 -9.48 -8.46
CA TYR A 470 -9.18 -8.28 -9.13
C TYR A 470 -10.23 -7.62 -8.26
N PHE A 471 -11.31 -8.32 -7.92
CA PHE A 471 -12.39 -7.76 -7.09
C PHE A 471 -11.89 -7.24 -5.73
N ALA A 472 -10.98 -7.97 -5.07
CA ALA A 472 -10.42 -7.55 -3.78
C ALA A 472 -9.60 -6.26 -3.87
N VAL A 473 -8.86 -6.07 -4.96
CA VAL A 473 -8.02 -4.88 -5.20
C VAL A 473 -8.85 -3.70 -5.71
N THR A 474 -9.82 -3.97 -6.59
CA THR A 474 -10.47 -2.92 -7.40
C THR A 474 -11.84 -2.52 -6.86
N ILE A 475 -12.61 -3.45 -6.28
CA ILE A 475 -14.03 -3.22 -5.97
C ILE A 475 -14.29 -3.16 -4.47
N TYR A 476 -13.79 -4.15 -3.71
CA TYR A 476 -14.28 -4.42 -2.34
C TYR A 476 -14.16 -3.21 -1.38
N LEU A 477 -13.04 -2.48 -1.44
CA LEU A 477 -12.81 -1.23 -0.68
C LEU A 477 -12.80 0.00 -1.58
N TRP A 478 -13.73 0.06 -2.54
CA TRP A 478 -13.93 1.22 -3.42
C TRP A 478 -12.67 1.56 -4.23
N GLY A 479 -11.91 0.54 -4.62
CA GLY A 479 -10.65 0.72 -5.34
C GLY A 479 -9.51 1.31 -4.50
N ALA A 480 -9.62 1.38 -3.17
CA ALA A 480 -8.53 1.89 -2.32
C ALA A 480 -7.21 1.16 -2.54
N LEU A 481 -7.25 -0.16 -2.80
CA LEU A 481 -6.06 -0.95 -3.12
C LEU A 481 -5.57 -0.78 -4.55
N ASN A 482 -6.35 -0.15 -5.44
CA ASN A 482 -6.00 0.10 -6.83
C ASN A 482 -5.03 1.27 -6.97
N ASN A 483 -3.86 1.18 -6.34
CA ASN A 483 -2.77 2.12 -6.51
C ASN A 483 -1.51 1.33 -6.91
N LEU A 484 -1.00 1.60 -8.11
CA LEU A 484 0.13 0.86 -8.69
C LEU A 484 1.47 1.14 -7.99
N ILE A 485 1.65 2.35 -7.45
CA ILE A 485 2.95 2.83 -6.95
C ILE A 485 3.45 1.95 -5.80
N TYR A 486 2.61 1.70 -4.81
CA TYR A 486 2.99 1.00 -3.59
C TYR A 486 3.33 -0.50 -3.76
N PRO A 487 2.55 -1.33 -4.48
CA PRO A 487 2.95 -2.70 -4.73
C PRO A 487 4.23 -2.79 -5.58
N ILE A 488 4.47 -1.89 -6.53
CA ILE A 488 5.75 -1.82 -7.26
C ILE A 488 6.91 -1.47 -6.32
N LEU A 489 6.76 -0.44 -5.49
CA LEU A 489 7.78 -0.07 -4.52
C LEU A 489 8.02 -1.22 -3.53
N ALA A 490 6.97 -1.91 -3.08
CA ALA A 490 7.11 -3.08 -2.23
C ALA A 490 7.90 -4.19 -2.93
N ILE A 491 7.62 -4.50 -4.20
CA ILE A 491 8.40 -5.47 -4.99
C ILE A 491 9.88 -5.08 -5.02
N TYR A 492 10.20 -3.80 -5.23
CA TYR A 492 11.58 -3.34 -5.24
C TYR A 492 12.24 -3.31 -3.86
N GLY A 493 11.45 -3.17 -2.80
CA GLY A 493 11.92 -3.23 -1.43
C GLY A 493 12.14 -4.66 -0.91
N LEU A 494 11.74 -5.68 -1.69
CA LEU A 494 12.02 -7.07 -1.36
C LEU A 494 13.50 -7.39 -1.58
N GLU A 495 14.24 -7.54 -0.49
CA GLU A 495 15.61 -8.02 -0.48
C GLU A 495 15.69 -9.48 0.01
N GLU A 496 16.66 -10.26 -0.52
CA GLU A 496 16.93 -11.65 -0.11
C GLU A 496 17.64 -11.77 1.27
N ASP A 497 17.64 -10.72 2.11
CA ASP A 497 18.24 -10.77 3.46
C ASP A 497 17.22 -11.21 4.53
N SER A 498 17.67 -12.16 5.35
CA SER A 498 17.08 -12.63 6.62
C SER A 498 16.37 -11.57 7.48
N LYS A 499 16.85 -10.32 7.50
CA LYS A 499 16.25 -9.24 8.30
C LYS A 499 14.93 -8.74 7.71
N TYR A 500 14.79 -8.74 6.39
CA TYR A 500 13.56 -8.31 5.71
C TYR A 500 12.55 -9.44 5.61
N PHE A 501 12.99 -10.70 5.80
CA PHE A 501 12.15 -11.87 5.60
C PHE A 501 10.83 -11.83 6.39
N LEU A 502 10.80 -11.32 7.62
CA LEU A 502 9.55 -11.21 8.40
C LEU A 502 8.52 -10.29 7.73
N VAL A 503 8.99 -9.17 7.19
CA VAL A 503 8.15 -8.16 6.53
C VAL A 503 7.73 -8.69 5.16
N THR A 504 8.65 -9.33 4.43
CA THR A 504 8.40 -10.04 3.16
C THR A 504 7.43 -11.21 3.31
N SER A 505 7.51 -11.96 4.42
CA SER A 505 6.68 -13.15 4.63
C SER A 505 5.21 -12.81 4.89
N THR A 506 4.89 -11.54 5.18
CA THR A 506 3.50 -11.07 5.23
C THR A 506 2.81 -11.14 3.87
N ALA A 507 3.52 -10.81 2.79
CA ALA A 507 3.03 -10.99 1.43
C ALA A 507 3.04 -12.47 1.01
N ALA A 508 4.06 -13.25 1.39
CA ALA A 508 4.09 -14.69 1.08
C ALA A 508 2.91 -15.45 1.73
N THR A 509 2.63 -15.17 3.00
CA THR A 509 1.51 -15.79 3.72
C THR A 509 0.15 -15.35 3.18
N ALA A 510 0.00 -14.11 2.71
CA ALA A 510 -1.20 -13.69 2.00
C ALA A 510 -1.48 -14.57 0.76
N LEU A 511 -0.44 -14.96 0.01
CA LEU A 511 -0.59 -15.86 -1.14
C LEU A 511 -0.81 -17.32 -0.74
N ILE A 512 -0.16 -17.82 0.31
CA ILE A 512 -0.38 -19.19 0.81
C ILE A 512 -1.79 -19.37 1.35
N LEU A 513 -2.33 -18.35 2.02
CA LEU A 513 -3.70 -18.35 2.54
C LEU A 513 -4.74 -18.03 1.45
N PHE A 514 -4.31 -17.58 0.28
CA PHE A 514 -5.18 -17.22 -0.83
C PHE A 514 -6.01 -18.42 -1.34
N PRO A 515 -5.43 -19.61 -1.61
CA PRO A 515 -6.21 -20.81 -1.93
C PRO A 515 -7.12 -21.27 -0.79
N LEU A 516 -6.73 -21.01 0.46
CA LEU A 516 -7.44 -21.52 1.65
C LEU A 516 -8.69 -20.70 2.00
N SER A 517 -8.90 -19.56 1.35
CA SER A 517 -10.04 -18.70 1.66
C SER A 517 -10.66 -18.07 0.42
N TYR A 518 -11.95 -18.32 0.26
CA TYR A 518 -12.73 -17.97 -0.92
C TYR A 518 -13.46 -16.62 -0.80
N SER A 519 -13.35 -15.95 0.35
CA SER A 519 -14.05 -14.69 0.60
C SER A 519 -13.23 -13.51 0.08
N HIS A 520 -13.82 -12.69 -0.79
CA HIS A 520 -13.23 -11.41 -1.22
C HIS A 520 -12.80 -10.55 -0.03
N THR A 521 -13.62 -10.55 1.04
CA THR A 521 -13.33 -9.88 2.32
C THR A 521 -12.04 -10.39 2.96
N PHE A 522 -11.81 -11.70 2.93
CA PHE A 522 -10.62 -12.28 3.55
C PHE A 522 -9.37 -11.98 2.75
N ILE A 523 -9.40 -12.15 1.43
CA ILE A 523 -8.25 -11.82 0.56
C ILE A 523 -7.90 -10.34 0.67
N ASN A 524 -8.90 -9.46 0.64
CA ASN A 524 -8.68 -8.05 0.83
C ASN A 524 -8.02 -7.74 2.19
N ARG A 525 -8.49 -8.39 3.28
CA ARG A 525 -7.86 -8.27 4.61
C ARG A 525 -6.43 -8.80 4.63
N LEU A 526 -6.15 -9.93 3.97
CA LEU A 526 -4.79 -10.46 3.86
C LEU A 526 -3.84 -9.44 3.22
N LEU A 527 -4.29 -8.78 2.15
CA LEU A 527 -3.55 -7.69 1.50
C LEU A 527 -3.36 -6.51 2.45
N LEU A 528 -4.44 -6.03 3.09
CA LEU A 528 -4.38 -4.92 4.07
C LEU A 528 -3.41 -5.15 5.23
N ASN A 529 -3.23 -6.41 5.62
CA ASN A 529 -2.39 -6.78 6.75
C ASN A 529 -0.90 -6.88 6.37
N THR A 530 -0.54 -6.72 5.09
CA THR A 530 0.85 -6.73 4.63
C THR A 530 1.60 -5.46 5.01
N HIS A 531 2.91 -5.58 5.24
CA HIS A 531 3.77 -4.44 5.59
C HIS A 531 4.25 -3.64 4.36
N ILE A 532 3.37 -3.39 3.38
CA ILE A 532 3.71 -2.61 2.17
C ILE A 532 4.35 -1.24 2.49
N PRO A 533 3.89 -0.45 3.48
CA PRO A 533 4.54 0.82 3.81
C PRO A 533 6.01 0.67 4.23
N VAL A 534 6.34 -0.42 4.93
CA VAL A 534 7.72 -0.74 5.35
C VAL A 534 8.55 -1.16 4.15
N LEU A 535 8.04 -2.07 3.32
CA LEU A 535 8.72 -2.53 2.10
C LEU A 535 8.97 -1.38 1.12
N ALA A 536 7.97 -0.52 0.90
CA ALA A 536 8.11 0.66 0.06
C ALA A 536 9.19 1.61 0.62
N ALA A 537 9.24 1.83 1.93
CA ALA A 537 10.28 2.65 2.56
C ALA A 537 11.70 2.06 2.38
N CYS A 538 11.85 0.73 2.35
CA CYS A 538 13.15 0.09 2.12
C CYS A 538 13.76 0.42 0.76
N THR A 539 12.96 0.76 -0.26
CA THR A 539 13.46 1.19 -1.58
C THR A 539 14.35 2.44 -1.52
N THR A 540 14.17 3.29 -0.49
CA THR A 540 14.97 4.50 -0.28
C THR A 540 16.44 4.22 0.07
N ASN A 541 16.77 2.98 0.44
CA ASN A 541 18.14 2.51 0.64
C ASN A 541 18.73 1.82 -0.60
N ALA A 542 17.89 1.20 -1.45
CA ALA A 542 18.35 0.48 -2.64
C ALA A 542 18.82 1.41 -3.77
N SER A 543 18.34 2.66 -3.80
CA SER A 543 18.64 3.63 -4.86
C SER A 543 20.00 4.34 -4.74
N THR A 544 20.78 4.10 -3.67
CA THR A 544 22.03 4.85 -3.41
C THR A 544 23.32 4.13 -3.81
N HIS A 545 23.25 3.00 -4.49
CA HIS A 545 24.43 2.39 -5.11
C HIS A 545 24.38 2.55 -6.63
N PRO A 546 25.10 3.53 -7.22
CA PRO A 546 25.50 3.35 -8.60
C PRO A 546 26.31 2.06 -8.64
N LYS A 547 25.90 1.11 -9.49
CA LYS A 547 26.80 0.04 -9.91
C LYS A 547 28.03 0.78 -10.44
N ASN A 548 29.14 0.73 -9.71
CA ASN A 548 30.44 1.05 -10.29
C ASN A 548 30.61 0.05 -11.43
N ILE A 549 30.21 0.47 -12.63
CA ILE A 549 30.70 -0.10 -13.87
C ILE A 549 32.18 0.25 -13.80
N SER A 550 32.97 -0.66 -13.26
CA SER A 550 34.41 -0.64 -13.42
C SER A 550 34.65 -0.68 -14.92
N ASN A 551 34.99 0.48 -15.48
CA ASN A 551 35.68 0.57 -16.76
C ASN A 551 36.99 -0.20 -16.61
N ASN A 552 36.95 -1.51 -16.80
CA ASN A 552 38.12 -2.27 -17.23
C ASN A 552 38.27 -2.02 -18.72
N ASN A 553 38.70 -0.82 -19.07
CA ASN A 553 39.34 -0.56 -20.35
C ASN A 553 40.79 -0.18 -20.06
N SER A 554 41.68 -1.06 -20.53
CA SER A 554 43.03 -0.78 -21.01
C SER A 554 43.97 -0.01 -20.08
N GLN A 555 44.85 -0.76 -19.40
CA GLN A 555 46.28 -0.49 -19.35
C GLN A 555 47.00 -1.75 -18.83
N PHE A 556 47.29 -2.67 -19.75
CA PHE A 556 48.62 -3.20 -20.09
C PHE A 556 48.47 -4.25 -21.19
#